data_AF-A0A9D7F3Z6-F1
#
_entry.id   AF-A0A9D7F3Z6-F1
#
_cell.length_a   1.000
_cell.length_b   1.000
_cell.length_c   1.000
_cell.angle_alpha   90.00
_cell.angle_beta   90.00
_cell.angle_gamma   90.00
#
_symmetry.space_group_name_H-M   'P 1'
#
loop_
_entity.id
_entity.type
_entity.pdbx_description
1 polymer ?
#
loop_
_entity_poly.entity_id
_entity_poly.type
_entity_poly.pdbx_seq_one_letter_code
_entity_poly.pdbx_strand_id
1 'polypeptide(L)'
;MIQKFFLPLFLFLSAWSCNQPAGEVGSDSPKTKDPVEQLKEKAVAEGDIYGRLQASVAVLQEEFTRSESSMPGLKQVKVAIDANCILSISNKAFGNEETRVSLRDLDPNGFGLLPDLNEGDFPGLSIRTLGGKEGVELWKDGTRVHQKTELAIHLANREAIGRITPYMLQAINICQGVQYPD
;
A
#
# COMPACT_ATOMS: atom_id res chain seq x y z
N MET A 1 14.54 55.64 14.19
CA MET A 1 15.93 55.22 13.90
C MET A 1 15.85 54.19 12.78
N ILE A 2 16.37 54.56 11.61
CA ILE A 2 16.21 53.84 10.34
C ILE A 2 17.39 52.89 10.19
N GLN A 3 17.15 51.60 9.95
CA GLN A 3 18.21 50.73 9.43
C GLN A 3 17.64 49.81 8.36
N LYS A 4 17.82 50.28 7.12
CA LYS A 4 17.63 49.56 5.87
C LYS A 4 18.82 48.61 5.66
N PHE A 5 18.57 47.35 5.34
CA PHE A 5 19.56 46.44 4.76
C PHE A 5 18.84 45.63 3.67
N PHE A 6 18.91 46.08 2.42
CA PHE A 6 19.84 45.62 1.37
C PHE A 6 19.68 44.13 1.01
N LEU A 7 18.93 43.90 -0.08
CA LEU A 7 19.01 42.72 -0.94
C LEU A 7 20.44 42.56 -1.50
N PRO A 8 20.82 41.34 -1.90
CA PRO A 8 21.10 41.20 -3.32
C PRO A 8 20.37 40.02 -3.97
N LEU A 9 19.80 40.37 -5.11
CA LEU A 9 19.22 39.55 -6.16
C LEU A 9 20.35 38.76 -6.85
N PHE A 10 20.37 37.43 -6.73
CA PHE A 10 21.26 36.58 -7.54
C PHE A 10 20.51 36.10 -8.78
N LEU A 11 20.72 36.81 -9.90
CA LEU A 11 20.41 36.36 -11.25
C LEU A 11 21.58 35.47 -11.72
N PHE A 12 21.36 34.15 -11.79
CA PHE A 12 22.23 33.25 -12.53
C PHE A 12 21.63 32.96 -13.91
N LEU A 13 22.01 33.79 -14.88
CA LEU A 13 21.96 33.47 -16.31
C LEU A 13 23.13 32.53 -16.61
N SER A 14 22.87 31.24 -16.79
CA SER A 14 23.81 30.35 -17.47
C SER A 14 23.27 30.06 -18.87
N ALA A 15 23.79 30.83 -19.83
CA ALA A 15 23.69 30.52 -21.24
C ALA A 15 24.56 29.28 -21.51
N TRP A 16 23.95 28.10 -21.54
CA TRP A 16 24.58 26.93 -22.12
C TRP A 16 24.47 27.01 -23.63
N SER A 17 25.63 27.20 -24.23
CA SER A 17 25.88 27.20 -25.65
C SER A 17 25.49 25.83 -26.24
N CYS A 18 24.51 25.84 -27.14
CA CYS A 18 24.23 24.73 -28.05
C CYS A 18 25.47 24.50 -28.93
N ASN A 19 26.15 23.37 -28.72
CA ASN A 19 27.10 22.83 -29.67
C ASN A 19 26.64 21.41 -30.04
N GLN A 20 25.78 21.30 -31.06
CA GLN A 20 25.40 20.02 -31.65
C GLN A 20 26.33 19.74 -32.84
N PRO A 21 27.20 18.72 -32.78
CA PRO A 21 27.71 18.13 -34.00
C PRO A 21 26.57 17.39 -34.71
N ALA A 22 26.44 17.64 -36.01
CA ALA A 22 25.56 16.91 -36.92
C ALA A 22 26.02 15.44 -36.97
N GLY A 23 25.43 14.62 -36.11
CA GLY A 23 25.49 13.16 -36.20
C GLY A 23 24.47 12.68 -37.22
N GLU A 24 24.94 11.84 -38.13
CA GLU A 24 24.17 11.15 -39.15
C GLU A 24 22.88 10.55 -38.56
N VAL A 25 21.73 10.91 -39.14
CA VAL A 25 20.45 10.25 -38.86
C VAL A 25 20.48 8.89 -39.54
N GLY A 26 21.16 7.93 -38.91
CA GLY A 26 20.83 6.53 -39.05
C GLY A 26 19.41 6.36 -38.51
N SER A 27 18.44 6.29 -39.41
CA SER A 27 17.05 5.96 -39.10
C SER A 27 16.93 4.48 -38.71
N ASP A 28 17.60 4.08 -37.62
CA ASP A 28 17.21 2.90 -36.86
C ASP A 28 16.15 3.37 -35.87
N SER A 29 14.89 3.32 -36.30
CA SER A 29 13.77 3.37 -35.37
C SER A 29 14.04 2.33 -34.27
N PRO A 30 14.11 2.71 -32.98
CA PRO A 30 14.27 1.73 -31.92
C PRO A 30 13.12 0.75 -32.08
N LYS A 31 13.43 -0.52 -32.35
CA LYS A 31 12.43 -1.59 -32.35
C LYS A 31 11.79 -1.54 -30.97
N THR A 32 10.61 -0.92 -30.89
CA THR A 32 9.77 -0.95 -29.71
C THR A 32 9.60 -2.43 -29.40
N LYS A 33 10.21 -2.88 -28.28
CA LYS A 33 10.11 -4.27 -27.83
C LYS A 33 8.63 -4.67 -27.89
N ASP A 34 8.35 -5.89 -28.32
CA ASP A 34 6.99 -6.42 -28.36
C ASP A 34 6.28 -6.07 -27.04
N PRO A 35 5.08 -5.45 -27.05
CA PRO A 35 4.35 -5.11 -25.84
C PRO A 35 4.28 -6.26 -24.83
N VAL A 36 4.24 -7.50 -25.30
CA VAL A 36 4.25 -8.70 -24.44
C VAL A 36 5.60 -8.88 -23.71
N GLU A 37 6.74 -8.62 -24.36
CA GLU A 37 8.04 -8.67 -23.71
C GLU A 37 8.20 -7.55 -22.67
N GLN A 38 7.69 -6.35 -22.96
CA GLN A 38 7.69 -5.25 -21.99
C GLN A 38 6.82 -5.54 -20.76
N LEU A 39 5.73 -6.31 -20.93
CA LEU A 39 4.88 -6.76 -19.83
C LEU A 39 5.58 -7.85 -19.00
N LYS A 40 6.29 -8.78 -19.65
CA LYS A 40 7.07 -9.83 -18.96
C LYS A 40 8.21 -9.23 -18.13
N GLU A 41 8.87 -8.18 -18.61
CA GLU A 41 9.94 -7.48 -17.88
C GLU A 41 9.44 -6.77 -16.61
N LYS A 42 8.15 -6.42 -16.54
CA LYS A 42 7.52 -5.76 -15.38
C LYS A 42 6.79 -6.73 -14.45
N ALA A 43 6.57 -7.96 -14.90
CA ALA A 43 5.89 -8.97 -14.10
C ALA A 43 6.81 -9.44 -12.97
N VAL A 44 6.28 -9.47 -11.74
CA VAL A 44 6.98 -10.10 -10.62
C VAL A 44 7.04 -11.60 -10.90
N ALA A 45 8.25 -12.18 -10.82
CA ALA A 45 8.44 -13.60 -11.04
C ALA A 45 7.60 -14.42 -10.05
N GLU A 46 7.00 -15.53 -10.51
CA GLU A 46 6.10 -16.33 -9.67
C GLU A 46 6.76 -16.87 -8.41
N GLY A 47 8.06 -17.18 -8.50
CA GLY A 47 8.90 -17.63 -7.38
C GLY A 47 9.31 -16.53 -6.40
N ASP A 48 9.11 -15.25 -6.74
CA ASP A 48 9.35 -14.12 -5.84
C ASP A 48 8.13 -13.88 -4.94
N ILE A 49 7.94 -14.81 -4.00
CA ILE A 49 6.84 -14.76 -3.03
C ILE A 49 6.85 -13.45 -2.24
N TYR A 50 8.02 -12.98 -1.83
CA TYR A 50 8.13 -11.75 -1.05
C TYR A 50 7.78 -10.51 -1.88
N GLY A 51 8.28 -10.40 -3.11
CA GLY A 51 7.92 -9.31 -4.02
C GLY A 51 6.42 -9.28 -4.33
N ARG A 52 5.80 -10.45 -4.52
CA ARG A 52 4.35 -10.55 -4.71
C ARG A 52 3.56 -10.09 -3.48
N LEU A 53 3.98 -10.49 -2.28
CA LEU A 53 3.36 -10.03 -1.03
C LEU A 53 3.48 -8.51 -0.87
N GLN A 54 4.65 -7.93 -1.12
CA GLN A 54 4.85 -6.48 -1.07
C GLN A 54 3.97 -5.74 -2.08
N ALA A 55 3.85 -6.27 -3.31
CA ALA A 55 2.96 -5.70 -4.31
C ALA A 55 1.49 -5.74 -3.87
N SER A 56 1.05 -6.84 -3.23
CA SER A 56 -0.32 -6.94 -2.71
C SER A 56 -0.62 -5.89 -1.64
N VAL A 57 0.32 -5.59 -0.72
CA VAL A 57 0.08 -4.57 0.32
C VAL A 57 0.38 -3.14 -0.10
N ALA A 58 1.13 -2.93 -1.18
CA ALA A 58 1.36 -1.59 -1.73
C ALA A 58 0.03 -0.90 -2.09
N VAL A 59 -0.94 -1.65 -2.63
CA VAL A 59 -2.27 -1.12 -2.94
C VAL A 59 -3.01 -0.72 -1.67
N LEU A 60 -2.93 -1.52 -0.61
CA LEU A 60 -3.53 -1.17 0.67
C LEU A 60 -2.90 0.10 1.27
N GLN A 61 -1.56 0.23 1.21
CA GLN A 61 -0.85 1.44 1.62
C GLN A 61 -1.29 2.67 0.83
N GLU A 62 -1.44 2.54 -0.49
CA GLU A 62 -1.89 3.63 -1.36
C GLU A 62 -3.31 4.08 -1.00
N GLU A 63 -4.24 3.14 -0.78
CA GLU A 63 -5.61 3.48 -0.40
C GLU A 63 -5.72 4.13 0.99
N PHE A 64 -4.88 3.72 1.95
CA PHE A 64 -4.78 4.46 3.22
C PHE A 64 -4.27 5.88 3.01
N THR A 65 -3.25 6.06 2.16
CA THR A 65 -2.69 7.39 1.85
C THR A 65 -3.74 8.29 1.20
N ARG A 66 -4.55 7.75 0.27
CA ARG A 66 -5.66 8.49 -0.35
C ARG A 66 -6.78 8.80 0.64
N SER A 67 -7.00 7.92 1.62
CA SER A 67 -8.05 8.09 2.63
C SER A 67 -7.68 9.08 3.75
N GLU A 68 -6.39 9.37 3.95
CA GLU A 68 -5.90 10.24 5.03
C GLU A 68 -6.53 11.65 5.00
N SER A 69 -6.83 12.19 3.82
CA SER A 69 -7.44 13.53 3.70
C SER A 69 -8.91 13.60 4.13
N SER A 70 -9.63 12.48 4.11
CA SER A 70 -11.06 12.42 4.41
C SER A 70 -11.37 11.68 5.72
N MET A 71 -10.41 10.97 6.29
CA MET A 71 -10.55 10.22 7.54
C MET A 71 -9.68 10.84 8.64
N PRO A 72 -10.23 11.67 9.55
CA PRO A 72 -9.43 12.36 10.58
C PRO A 72 -8.74 11.42 11.56
N GLY A 73 -9.20 10.16 11.65
CA GLY A 73 -8.58 9.11 12.46
C GLY A 73 -7.38 8.42 11.81
N LEU A 74 -7.00 8.77 10.58
CA LEU A 74 -5.81 8.24 9.90
C LEU A 74 -4.70 9.28 9.88
N LYS A 75 -3.49 8.88 10.28
CA LYS A 75 -2.31 9.74 10.18
C LYS A 75 -1.06 8.90 10.02
N GLN A 76 -0.33 9.09 8.93
CA GLN A 76 0.91 8.37 8.63
C GLN A 76 0.75 6.84 8.76
N VAL A 77 -0.30 6.29 8.16
CA VAL A 77 -0.53 4.85 8.18
C VAL A 77 0.62 4.13 7.46
N LYS A 78 1.17 3.08 8.07
CA LYS A 78 2.14 2.20 7.41
C LYS A 78 1.65 0.76 7.41
N VAL A 79 1.68 0.15 6.23
CA VAL A 79 1.34 -1.24 5.99
C VAL A 79 2.61 -1.99 5.64
N ALA A 80 2.86 -3.12 6.29
CA ALA A 80 4.00 -3.99 5.96
C ALA A 80 3.66 -5.46 6.18
N ILE A 81 4.25 -6.33 5.35
CA ILE A 81 4.28 -7.79 5.56
C ILE A 81 5.72 -8.23 5.77
N ASP A 82 5.97 -9.07 6.77
CA ASP A 82 7.27 -9.69 7.00
C ASP A 82 7.42 -11.06 6.30
N ALA A 83 8.61 -11.65 6.38
CA ALA A 83 8.88 -12.97 5.80
C ALA A 83 8.08 -14.11 6.45
N ASN A 84 7.49 -13.89 7.62
CA ASN A 84 6.65 -14.85 8.33
C ASN A 84 5.16 -14.70 7.99
N CYS A 85 4.81 -13.87 6.99
CA CYS A 85 3.44 -13.56 6.61
C CYS A 85 2.66 -12.81 7.70
N ILE A 86 3.33 -12.06 8.55
CA ILE A 86 2.69 -11.16 9.51
C ILE A 86 2.42 -9.83 8.82
N LEU A 87 1.13 -9.52 8.62
CA LEU A 87 0.67 -8.19 8.24
C LEU A 87 0.67 -7.29 9.48
N SER A 88 1.27 -6.11 9.33
CA SER A 88 1.23 -5.02 10.29
C SER A 88 0.64 -3.77 9.65
N ILE A 89 -0.33 -3.15 10.32
CA ILE A 89 -0.92 -1.87 9.94
C ILE A 89 -0.77 -0.94 11.13
N SER A 90 0.15 0.02 11.03
CA SER A 90 0.41 1.02 12.06
C SER A 90 -0.22 2.37 11.70
N ASN A 91 -0.74 3.10 12.67
CA ASN A 91 -1.36 4.41 12.53
C ASN A 91 -0.89 5.33 13.68
N LYS A 92 -0.57 6.58 13.36
CA LYS A 92 -0.03 7.56 14.30
C LYS A 92 -1.00 8.67 14.73
N ALA A 93 -2.29 8.53 14.41
CA ALA A 93 -3.28 9.57 14.68
C ALA A 93 -3.44 9.86 16.19
N PHE A 94 -3.41 8.83 17.04
CA PHE A 94 -3.70 8.90 18.48
C PHE A 94 -2.65 8.20 19.36
N GLY A 95 -1.38 8.27 18.97
CA GLY A 95 -0.29 7.42 19.50
C GLY A 95 0.13 6.37 18.47
N ASN A 96 1.02 5.45 18.82
CA ASN A 96 1.40 4.37 17.91
C ASN A 96 0.44 3.19 18.08
N GLU A 97 -0.65 3.18 17.31
CA GLU A 97 -1.58 2.06 17.25
C GLU A 97 -1.17 1.13 16.11
N GLU A 98 -1.19 -0.18 16.35
CA GLU A 98 -0.77 -1.16 15.38
C GLU A 98 -1.68 -2.39 15.43
N THR A 99 -2.17 -2.81 14.27
CA THR A 99 -2.85 -4.09 14.10
C THR A 99 -1.86 -5.09 13.52
N ARG A 100 -1.71 -6.25 14.15
CA ARG A 100 -0.88 -7.36 13.66
C ARG A 100 -1.72 -8.61 13.46
N VAL A 101 -1.51 -9.29 12.34
CA VAL A 101 -2.18 -10.56 12.06
C VAL A 101 -1.32 -11.43 11.16
N SER A 102 -1.29 -12.72 11.45
CA SER A 102 -0.75 -13.72 10.53
C SER A 102 -1.74 -13.95 9.40
N LEU A 103 -1.31 -13.70 8.15
CA LEU A 103 -2.15 -13.96 6.98
C LEU A 103 -2.50 -15.44 6.82
N ARG A 104 -1.72 -16.34 7.44
CA ARG A 104 -2.03 -17.78 7.47
C ARG A 104 -3.27 -18.10 8.31
N ASP A 105 -3.56 -17.24 9.29
CA ASP A 105 -4.66 -17.42 10.23
C ASP A 105 -5.95 -16.72 9.77
N LEU A 106 -5.97 -16.12 8.58
CA LEU A 106 -7.18 -15.52 8.00
C LEU A 106 -7.91 -16.52 7.10
N ASP A 107 -9.24 -16.50 7.13
CA ASP A 107 -10.07 -17.32 6.25
C ASP A 107 -10.20 -16.63 4.87
N PRO A 108 -9.73 -17.26 3.76
CA PRO A 108 -9.86 -16.70 2.42
C PRO A 108 -11.32 -16.53 1.96
N ASN A 109 -12.28 -17.22 2.61
CA ASN A 109 -13.72 -17.05 2.39
C ASN A 109 -14.38 -16.18 3.48
N GLY A 110 -13.58 -15.67 4.42
CA GLY A 110 -14.02 -14.92 5.59
C GLY A 110 -14.28 -13.43 5.34
N PHE A 111 -14.31 -12.99 4.08
CA PHE A 111 -14.48 -11.59 3.70
C PHE A 111 -15.91 -11.10 3.95
N GLY A 112 -16.04 -9.92 4.53
CA GLY A 112 -17.30 -9.24 4.79
C GLY A 112 -17.18 -7.73 4.58
N LEU A 113 -18.32 -7.07 4.37
CA LEU A 113 -18.39 -5.62 4.31
C LEU A 113 -18.86 -5.10 5.66
N LEU A 114 -18.12 -4.12 6.19
CA LEU A 114 -18.54 -3.34 7.35
C LEU A 114 -19.32 -2.11 6.85
N PRO A 115 -20.60 -1.95 7.24
CA PRO A 115 -21.42 -0.84 6.79
C PRO A 115 -21.08 0.47 7.54
N ASP A 116 -21.28 1.58 6.86
CA ASP A 116 -21.28 2.95 7.36
C ASP A 116 -22.70 3.32 7.83
N LEU A 117 -23.04 2.96 9.07
CA LEU A 117 -24.42 3.09 9.56
C LEU A 117 -24.72 4.47 10.16
N ASN A 118 -23.71 5.15 10.71
CA ASN A 118 -23.87 6.45 11.35
C ASN A 118 -23.12 7.54 10.60
N GLU A 119 -23.51 8.79 10.88
CA GLU A 119 -22.79 9.96 10.39
C GLU A 119 -21.35 9.96 10.94
N GLY A 120 -20.38 10.02 10.04
CA GLY A 120 -18.95 9.94 10.38
C GLY A 120 -18.37 8.53 10.39
N ASP A 121 -19.19 7.48 10.22
CA ASP A 121 -18.67 6.13 9.96
C ASP A 121 -18.08 6.04 8.55
N PHE A 122 -17.08 5.18 8.41
CA PHE A 122 -16.46 4.87 7.13
C PHE A 122 -16.74 3.42 6.76
N PRO A 123 -16.93 3.10 5.47
CA PRO A 123 -17.08 1.71 5.07
C PRO A 123 -15.79 0.93 5.37
N GLY A 124 -15.95 -0.37 5.63
CA GLY A 124 -14.82 -1.23 5.92
C GLY A 124 -14.89 -2.60 5.26
N LEU A 125 -13.75 -3.27 5.28
CA LEU A 125 -13.57 -4.67 4.96
C LEU A 125 -13.30 -5.41 6.26
N SER A 126 -14.06 -6.46 6.53
CA SER A 126 -13.74 -7.43 7.57
C SER A 126 -13.19 -8.71 6.93
N ILE A 127 -12.16 -9.29 7.57
CA ILE A 127 -11.62 -10.60 7.21
C ILE A 127 -11.56 -11.43 8.48
N ARG A 128 -12.39 -12.48 8.55
CA ARG A 128 -12.45 -13.37 9.72
C ARG A 128 -11.20 -14.25 9.81
N THR A 129 -10.80 -14.57 11.03
CA THR A 129 -9.79 -15.59 11.31
C THR A 129 -10.31 -17.00 11.03
N LEU A 130 -9.43 -17.89 10.62
CA LEU A 130 -9.72 -19.29 10.36
C LEU A 130 -10.27 -19.97 11.62
N GLY A 131 -11.48 -20.53 11.51
CA GLY A 131 -12.17 -21.18 12.63
C GLY A 131 -12.61 -20.24 13.75
N GLY A 132 -12.62 -18.92 13.52
CA GLY A 132 -13.11 -17.92 14.48
C GLY A 132 -12.25 -17.76 15.74
N LYS A 133 -10.96 -18.08 15.66
CA LYS A 133 -10.02 -17.97 16.78
C LYS A 133 -9.48 -16.55 16.92
N GLU A 134 -9.20 -16.11 18.14
CA GLU A 134 -8.50 -14.84 18.34
C GLU A 134 -7.09 -14.90 17.72
N GLY A 135 -6.82 -14.02 16.77
CA GLY A 135 -5.56 -14.02 16.00
C GLY A 135 -5.17 -12.64 15.43
N VAL A 136 -6.06 -11.65 15.54
CA VAL A 136 -5.79 -10.26 15.19
C VAL A 136 -5.42 -9.52 16.46
N GLU A 137 -4.17 -9.11 16.57
CA GLU A 137 -3.66 -8.42 17.75
C GLU A 137 -3.70 -6.91 17.55
N LEU A 138 -4.23 -6.19 18.54
CA LEU A 138 -4.12 -4.75 18.63
C LEU A 138 -3.03 -4.38 19.63
N TRP A 139 -2.13 -3.53 19.18
CA TRP A 139 -1.00 -3.02 19.94
C TRP A 139 -1.13 -1.49 20.05
N LYS A 140 -0.80 -0.96 21.21
CA LYS A 140 -0.74 0.47 21.48
C LYS A 140 0.57 0.77 22.19
N ASP A 141 1.38 1.63 21.59
CA ASP A 141 2.68 2.07 22.12
C ASP A 141 3.57 0.88 22.53
N GLY A 142 3.61 -0.15 21.69
CA GLY A 142 4.42 -1.35 21.87
C GLY A 142 3.84 -2.38 22.86
N THR A 143 2.67 -2.14 23.43
CA THR A 143 1.98 -3.08 24.33
C THR A 143 0.75 -3.68 23.64
N ARG A 144 0.60 -5.00 23.69
CA ARG A 144 -0.62 -5.67 23.21
C ARG A 144 -1.78 -5.35 24.14
N VAL A 145 -2.84 -4.74 23.59
CA VAL A 145 -4.02 -4.29 24.35
C VAL A 145 -5.24 -5.18 24.14
N HIS A 146 -5.37 -5.82 22.98
CA HIS A 146 -6.55 -6.61 22.67
C HIS A 146 -6.26 -7.68 21.61
N GLN A 147 -7.12 -8.70 21.54
CA GLN A 147 -7.16 -9.66 20.46
C GLN A 147 -8.58 -9.78 19.90
N LYS A 148 -8.69 -10.00 18.59
CA LYS A 148 -9.95 -10.11 17.86
C LYS A 148 -9.95 -11.34 16.95
N THR A 149 -11.15 -11.72 16.53
CA THR A 149 -11.44 -12.80 15.58
C THR A 149 -11.59 -12.29 14.14
N GLU A 150 -11.40 -10.99 13.91
CA GLU A 150 -11.49 -10.38 12.59
C GLU A 150 -10.52 -9.21 12.44
N LEU A 151 -9.96 -9.10 11.23
CA LEU A 151 -9.21 -7.94 10.78
C LEU A 151 -10.22 -6.96 10.18
N ALA A 152 -10.28 -5.75 10.72
CA ALA A 152 -11.12 -4.67 10.20
C ALA A 152 -10.26 -3.59 9.55
N ILE A 153 -10.50 -3.30 8.28
CA ILE A 153 -9.82 -2.26 7.49
C ILE A 153 -10.88 -1.25 7.07
N HIS A 154 -10.79 -0.01 7.55
CA HIS A 154 -11.70 1.07 7.14
C HIS A 154 -11.01 1.99 6.14
N LEU A 155 -11.73 2.38 5.09
CA LEU A 155 -11.25 3.27 4.04
C LEU A 155 -12.30 4.33 3.71
N ALA A 156 -11.89 5.38 3.00
CA ALA A 156 -12.75 6.53 2.75
C ALA A 156 -14.04 6.23 1.95
N ASN A 157 -14.04 5.17 1.12
CA ASN A 157 -15.18 4.83 0.28
C ASN A 157 -15.19 3.33 -0.12
N ARG A 158 -16.33 2.87 -0.64
CA ARG A 158 -16.57 1.47 -1.01
C ARG A 158 -15.75 1.05 -2.24
N GLU A 159 -15.43 1.97 -3.13
CA GLU A 159 -14.58 1.70 -4.29
C GLU A 159 -13.16 1.32 -3.83
N ALA A 160 -12.64 1.97 -2.79
CA ALA A 160 -11.36 1.62 -2.19
C ALA A 160 -11.39 0.20 -1.59
N ILE A 161 -12.47 -0.18 -0.91
CA ILE A 161 -12.70 -1.54 -0.42
C ILE A 161 -12.67 -2.56 -1.57
N GLY A 162 -13.39 -2.26 -2.67
CA GLY A 162 -13.38 -3.11 -3.86
C GLY A 162 -12.00 -3.26 -4.48
N ARG A 163 -11.18 -2.20 -4.48
CA ARG A 163 -9.81 -2.24 -4.98
C ARG A 163 -8.89 -3.09 -4.12
N ILE A 164 -8.94 -2.99 -2.79
CA ILE A 164 -8.01 -3.74 -1.91
C ILE A 164 -8.37 -5.22 -1.75
N THR A 165 -9.66 -5.56 -1.87
CA THR A 165 -10.17 -6.92 -1.62
C THR A 165 -9.42 -8.02 -2.37
N PRO A 166 -9.24 -7.95 -3.72
CA PRO A 166 -8.52 -8.99 -4.46
C PRO A 166 -7.03 -9.10 -4.05
N TYR A 167 -6.39 -8.00 -3.66
CA TYR A 167 -4.99 -8.03 -3.22
C TYR A 167 -4.85 -8.64 -1.84
N MET A 168 -5.79 -8.38 -0.93
CA MET A 168 -5.83 -9.04 0.38
C MET A 168 -6.04 -10.54 0.23
N LEU A 169 -6.97 -10.97 -0.62
CA LEU A 169 -7.20 -12.38 -0.92
C LEU A 169 -5.94 -13.04 -1.52
N GLN A 170 -5.29 -12.36 -2.46
CA GLN A 170 -4.04 -12.83 -3.05
C GLN A 170 -2.94 -13.00 -2.00
N ALA A 171 -2.75 -12.03 -1.11
CA ALA A 171 -1.74 -12.10 -0.06
C ALA A 171 -2.00 -13.28 0.90
N ILE A 172 -3.27 -13.50 1.29
CA ILE A 172 -3.67 -14.65 2.12
C ILE A 172 -3.35 -15.96 1.39
N ASN A 173 -3.76 -16.11 0.14
CA ASN A 173 -3.56 -17.33 -0.65
C ASN A 173 -2.07 -17.65 -0.85
N ILE A 174 -1.25 -16.64 -1.14
CA ILE A 174 0.21 -16.78 -1.23
C ILE A 174 0.77 -17.31 0.11
N CYS A 175 0.38 -16.71 1.23
CA CYS A 175 0.87 -17.08 2.55
C CYS A 175 0.41 -18.46 3.03
N GLN A 176 -0.76 -18.92 2.56
CA GLN A 176 -1.30 -20.25 2.81
C GLN A 176 -0.79 -21.32 1.84
N GLY A 177 -0.02 -20.94 0.82
CA GLY A 177 0.50 -21.86 -0.18
C GLY A 177 -0.57 -22.42 -1.12
N VAL A 178 -1.70 -21.71 -1.27
CA VAL A 178 -2.75 -22.08 -2.24
C VAL A 178 -2.19 -21.77 -3.64
N GLN A 179 -1.81 -22.83 -4.36
CA GLN A 179 -1.45 -22.73 -5.77
C GLN A 179 -2.72 -22.48 -6.57
N TYR A 180 -2.71 -21.41 -7.39
CA TYR A 180 -3.76 -21.22 -8.39
C TYR A 180 -3.50 -22.23 -9.51
N PRO A 181 -4.50 -23.01 -9.94
CA PRO A 181 -4.35 -23.85 -11.13
C PRO A 181 -4.11 -22.93 -12.34
N ASP A 182 -3.10 -23.30 -13.13
CA ASP A 182 -2.75 -22.66 -14.42
C ASP A 182 -3.90 -22.68 -15.42
#